data_AF-A0A1Q9CAI4-F1
#
_entry.id   AF-A0A1Q9CAI4-F1
#
_cell.length_a   1.000
_cell.length_b   1.000
_cell.length_c   1.000
_cell.angle_alpha   90.00
_cell.angle_beta   90.00
_cell.angle_gamma   90.00
#
_symmetry.space_group_name_H-M   'P 1'
#
loop_
_entity.id
_entity.type
_entity.pdbx_description
1 polymer ?
#
loop_
_entity_poly.entity_id
_entity_poly.type
_entity_poly.pdbx_seq_one_letter_code
_entity_poly.pdbx_strand_id
1 'polypeptide(L)'
;MTARDALTMLGPQATNVMITQYKQLMEKKIEEHAGNTCWPVEWMPEPLCTENAAGNSIYFRLQAMGDPLGCIDGGKWPPADMSQVETEDVLVFSDSYGYCKDILQQAPPGRVGTVNVQSKAADKYTEKEVQRIVTAHPWDLIIFALGIDLPPSSSVADVHKHQADVMKVFLTILKKLEDSRCKRFCVITADTFAEEREIHEELGLGLITNATLFGACNTARYEVPCPVQFIDTEWALRNSRV
;
A
#
# COMPACT_ATOMS: atom_id res chain seq x y z
N MET A 1 27.39 -22.70 32.88
CA MET A 1 26.51 -21.52 32.86
C MET A 1 27.14 -20.54 31.90
N THR A 2 26.65 -20.51 30.66
CA THR A 2 27.21 -19.64 29.62
C THR A 2 26.79 -18.20 29.89
N ALA A 3 27.50 -17.21 29.36
CA ALA A 3 27.14 -15.79 29.50
C ALA A 3 25.71 -15.47 28.99
N ARG A 4 25.15 -16.35 28.14
CA ARG A 4 23.78 -16.31 27.63
C ARG A 4 22.74 -16.66 28.70
N ASP A 5 23.04 -17.63 29.57
CA ASP A 5 22.14 -18.07 30.64
C ASP A 5 22.02 -17.04 31.79
N ALA A 6 22.96 -16.09 31.87
CA ALA A 6 23.02 -15.08 32.92
C ALA A 6 22.23 -13.79 32.58
N LEU A 7 21.84 -13.58 31.32
CA LEU A 7 21.28 -12.31 30.84
C LEU A 7 19.85 -12.38 30.29
N THR A 8 19.29 -13.58 30.08
CA THR A 8 17.88 -13.75 29.71
C THR A 8 17.11 -14.37 30.88
N MET A 9 16.24 -13.60 31.54
CA MET A 9 15.23 -14.16 32.47
C MET A 9 14.18 -15.05 31.78
N LEU A 10 14.28 -15.21 30.45
CA LEU A 10 13.41 -16.02 29.63
C LEU A 10 14.28 -17.06 28.93
N GLY A 11 14.04 -18.34 29.24
CA GLY A 11 14.75 -19.45 28.62
C GLY A 11 14.55 -19.53 27.10
N PRO A 12 15.22 -20.48 26.42
CA PRO A 12 15.15 -20.63 24.96
C PRO A 12 13.70 -20.82 24.49
N GLN A 13 13.15 -19.84 23.79
CA GLN A 13 11.79 -19.90 23.24
C GLN A 13 11.82 -20.50 21.84
N ALA A 14 11.05 -21.58 21.63
CA ALA A 14 10.90 -22.22 20.34
C ALA A 14 10.19 -21.26 19.35
N THR A 15 10.78 -21.03 18.18
CA THR A 15 10.33 -20.08 17.15
C THR A 15 8.84 -20.22 16.79
N ASN A 16 8.32 -21.45 16.81
CA ASN A 16 6.90 -21.73 16.54
C ASN A 16 5.96 -21.13 17.61
N VAL A 17 6.40 -21.09 18.88
CA VAL A 17 5.64 -20.50 19.99
C VAL A 17 5.59 -18.98 19.84
N MET A 18 6.68 -18.35 19.41
CA MET A 18 6.73 -16.92 19.14
C MET A 18 5.82 -16.51 17.98
N ILE A 19 5.80 -17.26 16.87
CA ILE A 19 4.92 -17.00 15.73
C ILE A 19 3.44 -17.11 16.13
N THR A 20 3.09 -18.12 16.92
CA THR A 20 1.72 -18.28 17.44
C THR A 20 1.33 -17.15 18.38
N GLN A 21 2.22 -16.76 19.31
CA GLN A 21 1.98 -15.65 20.23
C GLN A 21 1.87 -14.31 19.52
N TYR A 22 2.66 -14.09 18.47
CA TYR A 22 2.57 -12.90 17.64
C TYR A 22 1.24 -12.83 16.87
N LYS A 23 0.81 -13.94 16.24
CA LYS A 23 -0.51 -14.01 15.59
C LYS A 23 -1.64 -13.70 16.56
N GLN A 24 -1.61 -14.28 17.75
CA GLN A 24 -2.59 -14.01 18.81
C GLN A 24 -2.54 -12.56 19.30
N LEU A 25 -1.34 -11.98 19.44
CA LEU A 25 -1.19 -10.58 19.81
C LEU A 25 -1.72 -9.64 18.73
N MET A 26 -1.44 -9.93 17.46
CA MET A 26 -1.93 -9.14 16.33
C MET A 26 -3.44 -9.25 16.18
N GLU A 27 -4.02 -10.44 16.28
CA GLU A 27 -5.48 -10.63 16.30
C GLU A 27 -6.11 -9.84 17.44
N LYS A 28 -5.55 -9.94 18.65
CA LYS A 28 -6.02 -9.19 19.81
C LYS A 28 -5.89 -7.68 19.62
N LYS A 29 -4.78 -7.21 19.03
CA LYS A 29 -4.57 -5.78 18.75
C LYS A 29 -5.52 -5.28 17.67
N ILE A 30 -5.75 -6.08 16.63
CA ILE A 30 -6.76 -5.79 15.60
C ILE A 30 -8.14 -5.66 16.26
N GLU A 31 -8.52 -6.55 17.17
CA GLU A 31 -9.78 -6.44 17.93
C GLU A 31 -9.81 -5.22 18.88
N GLU A 32 -8.74 -4.96 19.63
CA GLU A 32 -8.63 -3.81 20.55
C GLU A 32 -8.73 -2.45 19.82
N HIS A 33 -8.17 -2.40 18.61
CA HIS A 33 -8.13 -1.19 17.78
C HIS A 33 -9.26 -1.11 16.74
N ALA A 34 -10.03 -2.19 16.54
CA ALA A 34 -11.24 -2.18 15.72
C ALA A 34 -12.22 -1.12 16.24
N GLY A 35 -12.50 -0.12 15.39
CA GLY A 35 -13.43 0.97 15.70
C GLY A 35 -12.86 2.13 16.54
N ASN A 36 -11.63 2.05 17.05
CA ASN A 36 -11.05 3.08 17.95
C ASN A 36 -9.88 3.87 17.35
N THR A 37 -9.33 3.43 16.22
CA THR A 37 -8.25 4.16 15.53
C THR A 37 -8.59 4.28 14.04
N CYS A 38 -8.50 5.50 13.50
CA CYS A 38 -8.29 5.66 12.06
C CYS A 38 -7.04 4.87 11.70
N TRP A 39 -7.09 4.02 10.67
CA TRP A 39 -5.91 3.30 10.20
C TRP A 39 -4.81 4.33 9.93
N PRO A 40 -3.58 4.15 10.43
CA PRO A 40 -2.53 5.12 10.20
C PRO A 40 -2.35 5.33 8.69
N VAL A 41 -2.20 6.58 8.25
CA VAL A 41 -1.60 6.85 6.93
C VAL A 41 -0.22 6.21 7.00
N GLU A 42 0.04 5.20 6.18
CA GLU A 42 1.40 4.65 6.10
C GLU A 42 2.28 5.66 5.38
N TRP A 43 2.97 6.47 6.17
CA TRP A 43 4.11 7.25 5.73
C TRP A 43 5.34 6.36 5.78
N MET A 44 6.05 6.25 4.66
CA MET A 44 7.31 5.51 4.59
C MET A 44 8.48 6.48 4.32
N PRO A 45 8.97 7.22 5.32
CA PRO A 45 10.16 8.04 5.17
C PRO A 45 11.39 7.19 5.51
N GLU A 46 11.87 6.34 4.61
CA GLU A 46 13.19 5.68 4.68
C GLU A 46 13.40 4.77 3.46
N PRO A 47 14.64 4.51 2.99
CA PRO A 47 14.87 3.44 2.03
C PRO A 47 14.51 2.11 2.72
N LEU A 48 13.29 1.64 2.49
CA LEU A 48 12.87 0.30 2.83
C LEU A 48 13.76 -0.70 2.08
N CYS A 49 13.97 -1.86 2.68
CA CYS A 49 14.60 -2.96 1.97
C CYS A 49 13.76 -3.24 0.72
N THR A 50 14.39 -3.27 -0.45
CA THR A 50 13.70 -3.64 -1.70
C THR A 50 13.02 -4.97 -1.47
N GLU A 51 11.71 -5.02 -1.74
CA GLU A 51 10.94 -6.23 -1.54
C GLU A 51 11.53 -7.34 -2.40
N ASN A 52 11.78 -8.50 -1.80
CA ASN A 52 12.32 -9.63 -2.55
C ASN A 52 11.18 -10.32 -3.29
N ALA A 53 11.52 -11.24 -4.18
CA ALA A 53 10.51 -11.92 -4.97
C ALA A 53 9.49 -12.70 -4.10
N ALA A 54 9.90 -13.11 -2.89
CA ALA A 54 9.05 -13.79 -1.91
C ALA A 54 8.17 -12.86 -1.05
N GLY A 55 8.29 -11.53 -1.19
CA GLY A 55 7.44 -10.58 -0.46
C GLY A 55 7.67 -10.52 1.06
N ASN A 56 8.86 -10.90 1.54
CA ASN A 56 9.17 -11.01 2.96
C ASN A 56 10.39 -10.19 3.44
N SER A 57 10.97 -9.34 2.59
CA SER A 57 12.08 -8.44 2.97
C SER A 57 11.68 -7.55 4.15
N ILE A 58 10.48 -6.96 4.10
CA ILE A 58 10.00 -6.08 5.17
C ILE A 58 9.72 -6.86 6.47
N TYR A 59 9.22 -8.08 6.36
CA TYR A 59 8.98 -8.96 7.50
C TYR A 59 10.29 -9.22 8.28
N PHE A 60 11.37 -9.55 7.56
CA PHE A 60 12.67 -9.77 8.21
C PHE A 60 13.28 -8.49 8.78
N ARG A 61 13.06 -7.33 8.15
CA ARG A 61 13.50 -6.04 8.70
C ARG A 61 12.76 -5.68 9.99
N LEU A 62 11.43 -5.87 10.03
CA LEU A 62 10.63 -5.63 11.24
C LEU A 62 10.99 -6.62 12.35
N GLN A 63 11.24 -7.88 12.01
CA GLN A 63 11.72 -8.88 12.96
C GLN A 63 13.08 -8.48 13.56
N ALA A 64 14.00 -7.95 12.75
CA ALA A 64 15.30 -7.46 13.20
C ALA A 64 15.20 -6.22 14.11
N MET A 65 14.22 -5.35 13.88
CA MET A 65 13.93 -4.22 14.77
C MET A 65 13.35 -4.67 16.13
N GLY A 66 12.53 -5.73 16.12
CA GLY A 66 11.91 -6.29 17.33
C GLY A 66 12.84 -7.17 18.18
N ASP A 67 13.82 -7.83 17.57
CA ASP A 67 14.85 -8.64 18.26
C ASP A 67 16.25 -8.43 17.66
N PRO A 68 16.93 -7.32 18.01
CA PRO A 68 18.25 -6.99 17.49
C PRO A 68 19.34 -7.99 17.92
N LEU A 69 19.14 -8.69 19.04
CA LEU A 69 20.11 -9.64 19.61
C LEU A 69 20.03 -11.01 18.92
N GLY A 70 18.86 -11.41 18.43
CA GLY A 70 18.69 -12.56 17.53
C GLY A 70 19.47 -12.45 16.22
N CYS A 71 19.79 -11.23 15.79
CA CYS A 71 20.60 -10.96 14.60
C CYS A 71 22.13 -11.07 14.83
N ILE A 72 22.59 -11.03 16.08
CA ILE A 72 24.02 -10.96 16.44
C ILE A 72 24.64 -12.36 16.65
N ASP A 73 23.83 -13.37 16.99
CA ASP A 73 24.30 -14.72 17.36
C ASP A 73 24.42 -15.69 16.15
N GLY A 74 25.22 -15.33 15.14
CA GLY A 74 25.71 -16.27 14.11
C GLY A 74 25.12 -16.16 12.69
N GLY A 75 24.45 -15.06 12.36
CA GLY A 75 24.37 -14.56 10.98
C GLY A 75 23.66 -15.43 9.94
N LYS A 76 22.88 -16.44 10.34
CA LYS A 76 21.95 -17.08 9.41
C LYS A 76 20.64 -16.34 9.45
N TRP A 77 20.56 -15.31 8.60
CA TRP A 77 19.29 -14.89 8.02
C TRP A 77 18.46 -16.14 7.73
N PRO A 78 17.15 -16.17 8.06
CA PRO A 78 16.29 -17.23 7.55
C PRO A 78 16.59 -17.34 6.05
N PRO A 79 16.90 -18.54 5.52
CA PRO A 79 17.25 -18.69 4.13
C PRO A 79 16.17 -17.99 3.33
N ALA A 80 16.58 -17.09 2.42
CA ALA A 80 15.64 -16.38 1.56
C ALA A 80 14.64 -17.42 1.07
N ASP A 81 13.35 -17.16 1.30
CA ASP A 81 12.34 -18.12 0.89
C ASP A 81 12.44 -18.24 -0.63
N MET A 82 12.93 -19.39 -1.08
CA MET A 82 13.12 -19.74 -2.50
C MET A 82 11.88 -20.46 -3.03
N SER A 83 10.77 -20.44 -2.29
CA SER A 83 9.48 -20.91 -2.78
C SER A 83 9.12 -20.17 -4.07
N GLN A 84 8.47 -20.89 -4.97
CA GLN A 84 8.10 -20.33 -6.27
C GLN A 84 7.10 -19.19 -6.03
N VAL A 85 7.52 -17.99 -6.43
CA VAL A 85 6.76 -16.77 -6.26
C VAL A 85 5.44 -16.89 -6.99
N GLU A 86 4.32 -16.80 -6.27
CA GLU A 86 3.01 -16.71 -6.89
C GLU A 86 2.93 -15.42 -7.70
N THR A 87 2.57 -15.56 -8.98
CA THR A 87 2.29 -14.44 -9.87
C THR A 87 0.97 -13.79 -9.46
N GLU A 88 0.91 -12.47 -9.52
CA GLU A 88 -0.29 -11.68 -9.21
C GLU A 88 -0.79 -11.00 -10.49
N ASP A 89 -2.08 -11.14 -10.77
CA ASP A 89 -2.76 -10.40 -11.83
C ASP A 89 -3.19 -9.02 -11.31
N VAL A 90 -2.73 -7.96 -11.98
CA VAL A 90 -2.84 -6.57 -11.51
C VAL A 90 -3.64 -5.70 -12.48
N LEU A 91 -4.65 -5.01 -11.96
CA LEU A 91 -5.36 -3.93 -12.66
C LEU A 91 -4.92 -2.59 -12.09
N VAL A 92 -4.54 -1.65 -12.94
CA VAL A 92 -4.04 -0.34 -12.54
C VAL A 92 -4.86 0.76 -13.19
N PHE A 93 -5.48 1.62 -12.38
CA PHE A 93 -5.96 2.93 -12.81
C PHE A 93 -4.82 3.92 -12.59
N SER A 94 -4.03 4.10 -13.65
CA SER A 94 -2.74 4.81 -13.63
C SER A 94 -2.92 6.31 -13.52
N ASP A 95 -1.95 6.94 -12.87
CA ASP A 95 -1.72 8.38 -12.93
C ASP A 95 -1.25 8.82 -14.32
N SER A 96 -1.32 10.13 -14.56
CA SER A 96 -0.88 10.76 -15.81
C SER A 96 0.64 11.01 -15.91
N TYR A 97 1.36 10.92 -14.78
CA TYR A 97 2.80 11.21 -14.68
C TYR A 97 3.68 9.98 -14.94
N GLY A 98 3.10 8.78 -14.96
CA GLY A 98 3.81 7.51 -15.14
C GLY A 98 4.35 6.91 -13.85
N TYR A 99 3.92 7.39 -12.69
CA TYR A 99 4.35 6.89 -11.38
C TYR A 99 4.06 5.39 -11.22
N CYS A 100 2.85 4.95 -11.59
CA CYS A 100 2.49 3.53 -11.59
C CYS A 100 3.32 2.68 -12.57
N LYS A 101 3.77 3.26 -13.68
CA LYS A 101 4.63 2.55 -14.63
C LYS A 101 5.97 2.21 -13.98
N ASP A 102 6.51 3.14 -13.20
CA ASP A 102 7.78 2.94 -12.50
C ASP A 102 7.64 1.93 -11.36
N ILE A 103 6.53 1.94 -10.62
CA ILE A 103 6.20 0.90 -9.61
C ILE A 103 6.19 -0.49 -10.26
N LEU A 104 5.50 -0.64 -11.40
CA LEU A 104 5.40 -1.93 -12.08
C LEU A 104 6.76 -2.40 -12.64
N GLN A 105 7.62 -1.49 -13.08
CA GLN A 105 8.97 -1.82 -13.57
C GLN A 105 9.93 -2.24 -12.45
N GLN A 106 9.72 -1.72 -11.24
CA GLN A 106 10.53 -2.06 -10.07
C GLN A 106 10.04 -3.33 -9.37
N ALA A 107 8.89 -3.89 -9.77
CA ALA A 107 8.37 -5.12 -9.21
C ALA A 107 9.36 -6.29 -9.40
N PRO A 108 9.52 -7.18 -8.40
CA PRO A 108 10.41 -8.32 -8.52
C PRO A 108 10.09 -9.19 -9.75
N PRO A 109 11.10 -9.69 -10.47
CA PRO A 109 10.87 -10.55 -11.63
C PRO A 109 10.03 -11.78 -11.28
N GLY A 110 9.01 -12.07 -12.10
CA GLY A 110 8.11 -13.21 -11.89
C GLY A 110 6.99 -12.97 -10.87
N ARG A 111 6.90 -11.80 -10.23
CA ARG A 111 5.79 -11.47 -9.33
C ARG A 111 4.54 -11.00 -10.06
N VAL A 112 4.72 -10.31 -11.19
CA VAL A 112 3.61 -9.73 -11.95
C VAL A 112 3.23 -10.68 -13.09
N GLY A 113 1.99 -11.15 -13.07
CA GLY A 113 1.39 -11.98 -14.10
C GLY A 113 0.73 -11.13 -15.20
N THR A 114 -0.60 -11.17 -15.25
CA THR A 114 -1.40 -10.35 -16.17
C THR A 114 -1.47 -8.92 -15.68
N VAL A 115 -1.16 -7.95 -16.53
CA VAL A 115 -1.29 -6.52 -16.19
C VAL A 115 -2.29 -5.86 -17.12
N ASN A 116 -3.22 -5.11 -16.55
CA ASN A 116 -4.10 -4.22 -17.29
C ASN A 116 -3.95 -2.79 -16.77
N VAL A 117 -3.37 -1.91 -17.58
CA VAL A 117 -3.17 -0.50 -17.24
C VAL A 117 -4.20 0.36 -17.93
N GLN A 118 -4.92 1.15 -17.13
CA GLN A 118 -5.96 2.07 -17.53
C GLN A 118 -5.45 3.50 -17.31
N SER A 119 -5.17 4.22 -18.38
CA SER A 119 -4.48 5.52 -18.35
C SER A 119 -5.36 6.71 -18.73
N LYS A 120 -6.68 6.60 -18.59
CA LYS A 120 -7.58 7.72 -18.90
C LYS A 120 -7.64 8.64 -17.69
N ALA A 121 -7.89 9.93 -17.92
CA ALA A 121 -8.23 10.84 -16.84
C ALA A 121 -9.56 10.43 -16.17
N ALA A 122 -9.71 10.76 -14.89
CA ALA A 122 -10.87 10.38 -14.08
C ALA A 122 -12.22 10.78 -14.72
N ASP A 123 -12.29 11.96 -15.33
CA ASP A 123 -13.49 12.51 -15.96
C ASP A 123 -13.92 11.76 -17.24
N LYS A 124 -13.06 10.90 -17.79
CA LYS A 124 -13.33 10.12 -19.01
C LYS A 124 -13.89 8.74 -18.72
N TYR A 125 -13.86 8.28 -17.47
CA TYR A 125 -14.44 7.01 -17.11
C TYR A 125 -15.95 7.13 -16.95
N THR A 126 -16.66 6.25 -17.65
CA THR A 126 -18.09 6.04 -17.38
C THR A 126 -18.25 4.94 -16.36
N GLU A 127 -19.31 5.00 -15.55
CA GLU A 127 -19.60 3.97 -14.54
C GLU A 127 -19.63 2.56 -15.16
N LYS A 128 -20.31 2.38 -16.30
CA LYS A 128 -20.40 1.10 -17.01
C LYS A 128 -19.03 0.58 -17.46
N GLU A 129 -18.14 1.48 -17.87
CA GLU A 129 -16.79 1.11 -18.27
C GLU A 129 -15.97 0.61 -17.08
N VAL A 130 -15.97 1.34 -15.97
CA VAL A 130 -15.26 0.94 -14.74
C VAL A 130 -15.78 -0.40 -14.25
N GLN A 131 -17.09 -0.57 -14.20
CA GLN A 131 -17.72 -1.83 -13.80
C GLN A 131 -17.23 -2.99 -14.67
N ARG A 132 -17.25 -2.81 -16.00
CA ARG A 132 -16.78 -3.85 -16.94
C ARG A 132 -15.30 -4.18 -16.74
N ILE A 133 -14.44 -3.20 -16.53
CA ILE A 133 -12.99 -3.41 -16.38
C ILE A 133 -12.71 -4.17 -15.07
N VAL A 134 -13.35 -3.75 -13.97
CA VAL A 134 -13.16 -4.34 -12.64
C VAL A 134 -13.65 -5.79 -12.59
N THR A 135 -14.71 -6.14 -13.33
CA THR A 135 -15.27 -7.51 -13.34
C THR A 135 -14.81 -8.37 -14.52
N ALA A 136 -14.00 -7.83 -15.44
CA ALA A 136 -13.54 -8.56 -16.63
C ALA A 136 -12.65 -9.78 -16.29
N HIS A 137 -11.96 -9.74 -15.15
CA HIS A 137 -10.98 -10.73 -14.73
C HIS A 137 -10.90 -10.76 -13.20
N PRO A 138 -10.65 -11.91 -12.55
CA PRO A 138 -10.42 -11.99 -11.11
C PRO A 138 -9.04 -11.43 -10.76
N TRP A 139 -8.97 -10.13 -10.49
CA TRP A 139 -7.71 -9.45 -10.17
C TRP A 139 -7.18 -9.83 -8.78
N ASP A 140 -5.88 -10.04 -8.63
CA ASP A 140 -5.26 -10.23 -7.31
C ASP A 140 -5.00 -8.88 -6.61
N LEU A 141 -4.74 -7.84 -7.40
CA LEU A 141 -4.48 -6.50 -6.92
C LEU A 141 -5.12 -5.48 -7.87
N ILE A 142 -5.89 -4.55 -7.31
CA ILE A 142 -6.30 -3.35 -8.03
C ILE A 142 -5.55 -2.16 -7.42
N ILE A 143 -4.83 -1.41 -8.25
CA ILE A 143 -4.12 -0.17 -7.87
C ILE A 143 -4.92 1.01 -8.41
N PHE A 144 -5.30 1.94 -7.52
CA PHE A 144 -5.97 3.19 -7.84
C PHE A 144 -5.02 4.36 -7.60
N ALA A 145 -4.41 4.86 -8.66
CA ALA A 145 -3.42 5.94 -8.63
C ALA A 145 -3.90 7.24 -9.29
N LEU A 146 -5.18 7.31 -9.69
CA LEU A 146 -5.80 8.57 -10.11
C LEU A 146 -5.80 9.64 -9.00
N GLY A 147 -5.54 9.24 -7.74
CA GLY A 147 -5.35 10.14 -6.61
C GLY A 147 -4.02 10.93 -6.64
N ILE A 148 -3.07 10.55 -7.49
CA ILE A 148 -1.80 11.27 -7.69
C ILE A 148 -2.01 12.50 -8.58
N ASP A 149 -2.95 12.42 -9.54
CA ASP A 149 -3.18 13.50 -10.48
C ASP A 149 -3.68 14.77 -9.78
N LEU A 150 -3.10 15.91 -10.13
CA LEU A 150 -3.51 17.21 -9.60
C LEU A 150 -4.69 17.79 -10.40
N PRO A 151 -5.52 18.64 -9.78
CA PRO A 151 -6.51 19.41 -10.53
C PRO A 151 -5.83 20.36 -11.52
N PRO A 152 -6.52 20.78 -12.60
CA PRO A 152 -5.97 21.71 -13.59
C PRO A 152 -5.55 23.08 -13.02
N SER A 153 -6.14 23.48 -11.90
CA SER A 153 -5.76 24.66 -11.16
C SER A 153 -6.15 24.53 -9.68
N SER A 154 -5.61 25.43 -8.83
CA SER A 154 -6.00 25.57 -7.42
C SER A 154 -7.33 26.34 -7.22
N SER A 155 -8.09 26.59 -8.29
CA SER A 155 -9.41 27.20 -8.14
C SER A 155 -10.37 26.21 -7.46
N VAL A 156 -11.24 26.70 -6.58
CA VAL A 156 -12.20 25.86 -5.84
C VAL A 156 -13.09 25.05 -6.80
N ALA A 157 -13.47 25.63 -7.94
CA ALA A 157 -14.30 24.96 -8.93
C ALA A 157 -13.58 23.76 -9.58
N ASP A 158 -12.30 23.93 -9.92
CA ASP A 158 -11.49 22.85 -10.51
C ASP A 158 -11.17 21.76 -9.48
N VAL A 159 -10.86 22.14 -8.24
CA VAL A 159 -10.64 21.23 -7.11
C VAL A 159 -11.89 20.36 -6.88
N HIS A 160 -13.07 20.99 -6.73
CA HIS A 160 -14.31 20.23 -6.50
C HIS A 160 -14.67 19.32 -7.67
N LYS A 161 -14.46 19.79 -8.91
CA LYS A 161 -14.74 18.98 -10.10
C LYS A 161 -13.81 17.76 -10.15
N HIS A 162 -12.51 17.97 -9.96
CA HIS A 162 -11.51 16.91 -9.93
C HIS A 162 -11.83 15.88 -8.84
N GLN A 163 -12.09 16.34 -7.60
CA GLN A 163 -12.49 15.47 -6.49
C GLN A 163 -13.74 14.66 -6.84
N ALA A 164 -14.75 15.28 -7.41
CA ALA A 164 -15.99 14.60 -7.77
C ALA A 164 -15.75 13.52 -8.84
N ASP A 165 -14.90 13.78 -9.83
CA ASP A 165 -14.60 12.84 -10.90
C ASP A 165 -13.75 11.66 -10.40
N VAL A 166 -12.69 11.92 -9.63
CA VAL A 166 -11.86 10.87 -8.99
C VAL A 166 -12.69 10.01 -8.03
N MET A 167 -13.48 10.65 -7.16
CA MET A 167 -14.30 9.94 -6.16
C MET A 167 -15.40 9.10 -6.82
N LYS A 168 -15.98 9.52 -7.95
CA LYS A 168 -16.95 8.70 -8.69
C LYS A 168 -16.32 7.40 -9.20
N VAL A 169 -15.11 7.47 -9.76
CA VAL A 169 -14.40 6.26 -10.22
C VAL A 169 -14.09 5.36 -9.03
N PHE A 170 -13.53 5.93 -7.96
CA PHE A 170 -13.23 5.22 -6.73
C PHE A 170 -14.44 4.48 -6.15
N LEU A 171 -15.56 5.18 -5.94
CA LEU A 171 -16.80 4.59 -5.42
C LEU A 171 -17.37 3.52 -6.36
N THR A 172 -17.22 3.69 -7.67
CA THR A 172 -17.66 2.68 -8.64
C THR A 172 -16.84 1.40 -8.54
N ILE A 173 -15.53 1.52 -8.32
CA ILE A 173 -14.67 0.36 -8.06
C ILE A 173 -15.12 -0.34 -6.78
N LEU A 174 -15.28 0.39 -5.66
CA LEU A 174 -15.69 -0.18 -4.38
C LEU A 174 -17.00 -0.99 -4.49
N LYS A 175 -18.01 -0.43 -5.16
CA LYS A 175 -19.29 -1.10 -5.41
C LYS A 175 -19.17 -2.41 -6.20
N LYS A 176 -18.06 -2.60 -6.92
CA LYS A 176 -17.80 -3.80 -7.74
C LYS A 176 -16.72 -4.70 -7.17
N LEU A 177 -16.11 -4.35 -6.04
CA LEU A 177 -15.13 -5.24 -5.41
C LEU A 177 -15.76 -6.57 -4.98
N GLU A 178 -17.00 -6.55 -4.48
CA GLU A 178 -17.76 -7.77 -4.13
C GLU A 178 -17.96 -8.72 -5.33
N ASP A 179 -18.24 -8.16 -6.51
CA ASP A 179 -18.44 -8.92 -7.75
C ASP A 179 -17.10 -9.38 -8.39
N SER A 180 -16.01 -8.65 -8.14
CA SER A 180 -14.73 -8.81 -8.86
C SER A 180 -13.84 -9.95 -8.39
N ARG A 181 -14.10 -10.50 -7.19
CA ARG A 181 -13.18 -11.41 -6.47
C ARG A 181 -11.77 -10.84 -6.24
N CYS A 182 -11.65 -9.51 -6.25
CA CYS A 182 -10.39 -8.82 -5.99
C CYS A 182 -9.82 -9.25 -4.64
N LYS A 183 -8.55 -9.69 -4.59
CA LYS A 183 -7.93 -10.07 -3.31
C LYS A 183 -7.51 -8.87 -2.48
N ARG A 184 -7.02 -7.80 -3.10
CA ARG A 184 -6.53 -6.58 -2.41
C ARG A 184 -6.75 -5.33 -3.25
N PHE A 185 -7.10 -4.24 -2.58
CA PHE A 185 -7.26 -2.93 -3.21
C PHE A 185 -6.26 -1.94 -2.62
N CYS A 186 -5.50 -1.26 -3.48
CA CYS A 186 -4.50 -0.28 -3.09
C CYS A 186 -4.86 1.09 -3.69
N VAL A 187 -4.79 2.13 -2.87
CA VAL A 187 -5.04 3.52 -3.24
C VAL A 187 -3.76 4.29 -3.01
N ILE A 188 -3.30 5.00 -4.05
CA ILE A 188 -2.05 5.74 -4.01
C ILE A 188 -2.33 7.22 -4.24
N THR A 189 -1.75 8.05 -3.38
CA THR A 189 -1.67 9.50 -3.54
C THR A 189 -0.21 9.94 -3.45
N ALA A 190 0.05 11.20 -3.82
CA ALA A 190 1.38 11.79 -3.72
C ALA A 190 1.32 13.12 -2.97
N ASP A 191 2.17 13.26 -1.95
CA ASP A 191 2.35 14.44 -1.10
C ASP A 191 1.06 15.06 -0.56
N THR A 192 0.00 14.27 -0.45
CA THR A 192 -1.31 14.76 -0.03
C THR A 192 -1.31 15.16 1.44
N PHE A 193 -0.43 14.54 2.23
CA PHE A 193 -0.22 14.88 3.64
C PHE A 193 1.12 15.58 3.89
N ALA A 194 1.88 15.96 2.85
CA ALA A 194 3.15 16.69 2.98
C ALA A 194 3.05 17.86 3.97
N GLU A 195 4.08 18.10 4.78
CA GLU A 195 4.11 19.19 5.77
C GLU A 195 5.02 20.35 5.33
N GLU A 196 5.79 20.14 4.25
CA GLU A 196 6.77 21.07 3.70
C GLU A 196 6.10 22.32 3.13
N ARG A 197 6.38 23.46 3.76
CA ARG A 197 5.80 24.75 3.38
C ARG A 197 6.03 25.09 1.91
N GLU A 198 7.20 24.77 1.38
CA GLU A 198 7.58 25.06 0.00
C GLU A 198 6.64 24.39 -1.01
N ILE A 199 6.27 23.13 -0.76
CA ILE A 199 5.38 22.34 -1.62
C ILE A 199 3.96 22.94 -1.58
N HIS A 200 3.51 23.35 -0.39
CA HIS A 200 2.20 24.01 -0.22
C HIS A 200 2.14 25.38 -0.89
N GLU A 201 3.23 26.15 -0.89
CA GLU A 201 3.31 27.43 -1.59
C GLU A 201 3.29 27.26 -3.12
N GLU A 202 3.87 26.17 -3.64
CA GLU A 202 3.91 25.87 -5.08
C GLU A 202 2.58 25.27 -5.61
N LEU A 203 2.07 24.25 -4.93
CA LEU A 203 0.95 23.44 -5.42
C LEU A 203 -0.41 23.87 -4.83
N GLY A 204 -0.41 24.63 -3.73
CA GLY A 204 -1.60 25.17 -3.11
C GLY A 204 -2.63 24.11 -2.72
N LEU A 205 -3.92 24.43 -2.91
CA LEU A 205 -5.02 23.50 -2.61
C LEU A 205 -5.01 22.25 -3.50
N GLY A 206 -4.35 22.31 -4.66
CA GLY A 206 -4.20 21.16 -5.55
C GLY A 206 -3.57 19.96 -4.86
N LEU A 207 -2.59 20.19 -3.99
CA LEU A 207 -1.85 19.15 -3.27
C LEU A 207 -2.75 18.29 -2.38
N ILE A 208 -3.59 18.93 -1.58
CA ILE A 208 -4.46 18.26 -0.61
C ILE A 208 -5.79 17.78 -1.23
N THR A 209 -5.98 17.97 -2.54
CA THR A 209 -7.26 17.74 -3.22
C THR A 209 -7.74 16.30 -3.02
N ASN A 210 -6.85 15.32 -3.07
CA ASN A 210 -7.23 13.91 -2.99
C ASN A 210 -7.15 13.31 -1.58
N ALA A 211 -6.94 14.14 -0.52
CA ALA A 211 -6.94 13.70 0.88
C ALA A 211 -8.26 13.03 1.31
N THR A 212 -9.36 13.35 0.63
CA THR A 212 -10.66 12.72 0.85
C THR A 212 -10.66 11.20 0.60
N LEU A 213 -9.76 10.70 -0.27
CA LEU A 213 -9.59 9.27 -0.51
C LEU A 213 -9.16 8.52 0.74
N PHE A 214 -8.31 9.11 1.59
CA PHE A 214 -7.91 8.49 2.85
C PHE A 214 -9.11 8.28 3.78
N GLY A 215 -9.95 9.31 3.93
CA GLY A 215 -11.19 9.22 4.68
C GLY A 215 -12.14 8.15 4.11
N ALA A 216 -12.29 8.10 2.79
CA ALA A 216 -13.12 7.10 2.11
C ALA A 216 -12.57 5.67 2.28
N CYS A 217 -11.25 5.49 2.28
CA CYS A 217 -10.61 4.20 2.53
C CYS A 217 -10.90 3.67 3.94
N ASN A 218 -10.97 4.54 4.95
CA ASN A 218 -11.31 4.12 6.31
C ASN A 218 -12.68 3.46 6.38
N THR A 219 -13.68 4.02 5.69
CA THR A 219 -15.00 3.40 5.58
C THR A 219 -14.96 2.14 4.72
N ALA A 220 -14.29 2.19 3.56
CA ALA A 220 -14.20 1.07 2.63
C ALA A 220 -13.68 -0.20 3.30
N ARG A 221 -12.66 -0.09 4.17
CA ARG A 221 -12.09 -1.23 4.92
C ARG A 221 -13.11 -2.03 5.74
N TYR A 222 -14.22 -1.41 6.15
CA TYR A 222 -15.29 -2.09 6.88
C TYR A 222 -16.41 -2.61 5.98
N GLU A 223 -16.53 -2.06 4.76
CA GLU A 223 -17.67 -2.32 3.88
C GLU A 223 -17.34 -3.26 2.71
N VAL A 224 -16.09 -3.33 2.26
CA VAL A 224 -15.69 -4.16 1.11
C VAL A 224 -15.02 -5.46 1.56
N PRO A 225 -15.14 -6.55 0.78
CA PRO A 225 -14.72 -7.89 1.22
C PRO A 225 -13.20 -8.14 1.13
N CYS A 226 -12.42 -7.18 0.63
CA CYS A 226 -10.98 -7.30 0.49
C CYS A 226 -10.24 -6.23 1.31
N PRO A 227 -9.00 -6.50 1.76
CA PRO A 227 -8.15 -5.47 2.37
C PRO A 227 -7.98 -4.26 1.45
N VAL A 228 -8.14 -3.07 2.04
CA VAL A 228 -7.90 -1.77 1.38
C VAL A 228 -6.70 -1.10 2.01
N GLN A 229 -5.66 -0.88 1.22
CA GLN A 229 -4.46 -0.16 1.61
C GLN A 229 -4.46 1.24 1.01
N PHE A 230 -4.12 2.25 1.81
CA PHE A 230 -3.90 3.61 1.34
C PHE A 230 -2.44 3.96 1.55
N ILE A 231 -1.78 4.45 0.52
CA ILE A 231 -0.36 4.81 0.51
C ILE A 231 -0.26 6.25 0.02
N ASP A 232 0.28 7.13 0.85
CA ASP A 232 0.72 8.46 0.41
C ASP A 232 2.23 8.40 0.20
N THR A 233 2.70 8.86 -0.96
CA THR A 233 4.11 8.79 -1.33
C THR A 233 4.67 10.17 -1.62
N GLU A 234 5.98 10.35 -1.48
CA GLU A 234 6.62 11.60 -1.88
C GLU A 234 6.76 11.67 -3.41
N TRP A 235 6.58 12.84 -4.03
CA TRP A 235 6.86 13.06 -5.47
C TRP A 235 8.31 12.72 -5.83
N ALA A 236 9.21 12.79 -4.86
CA ALA A 236 10.62 12.45 -5.01
C ALA A 236 10.88 10.95 -4.76
N LEU A 237 10.58 10.09 -5.74
CA LEU A 237 11.41 8.89 -5.90
C LEU A 237 12.79 9.37 -6.33
N ARG A 238 13.66 9.69 -5.37
CA ARG A 238 15.09 9.90 -5.65
C ARG A 238 15.56 8.67 -6.41
N ASN A 239 15.85 8.83 -7.70
CA ASN A 239 16.67 7.92 -8.49
C ASN A 239 18.07 7.85 -7.86
N SER A 240 18.17 7.26 -6.68
CA SER A 240 19.40 7.04 -5.94
C SER A 240 19.72 5.55 -6.02
N ARG A 241 19.89 5.10 -7.26
CA ARG A 241 20.90 4.08 -7.58
C ARG A 241 22.02 4.78 -8.35
N VAL A 242 22.82 5.52 -7.60
CA VAL A 242 24.26 5.68 -7.85
C VAL A 242 24.97 4.96 -6.72
#